data_AF-A0A0G4GI15-F1
#
_entry.id   AF-A0A0G4GI15-F1
#
_cell.length_a   1.000
_cell.length_b   1.000
_cell.length_c   1.000
_cell.angle_alpha   90.00
_cell.angle_beta   90.00
_cell.angle_gamma   90.00
#
_symmetry.space_group_name_H-M   'P 1'
#
loop_
_entity.id
_entity.type
_entity.pdbx_description
1 polymer ?
#
loop_
_entity_poly.entity_id
_entity_poly.type
_entity_poly.pdbx_seq_one_letter_code
_entity_poly.pdbx_strand_id
1 'polypeptide(L)'
;MAQPSSASSQAPPAVPPGCKGLDDVDIVPDEGVSRVSRQLLEGCIRRTFTEGGSQVTRLIRQGADPRAIGGLRARGISGGVRFWRYSCLSFAIDSPTDRPFLYTRGPGLTEAPVVLPQWPSRRLQRDILNAPIDGGADVNAAGGEERPIKLAIAAGNLTAMEALLARQVDVRGFTVMQLPYIRGDGPPATRDYEAALMSVFRRLIQHDNTLAAERYGHTLVHLAARASTFSQSFIDEYLTLITSHGADMTATDPGGFTPLHSVAFGSHCVAEWLCRQLTAEDVNRGMPNLPNMTPLAMAAEALGQEQQGEGQGKEERHQRRIREHKATIGVLLRSGAAPSIARMPTATEEQRRRRQLVLAEYATVLNELSEVVLSAINGALAPQRDHSMLLARLLPLAPHHDGAHPHPSPSNMAFGPHEAEAIGWKIGAFLYEPPPAVAAINQYLIGESMLRRRVRAAVGHFVKSAATQTSSNREVVGGTRYQQQGDKRVKVTVPPLQCFAVRGSVGGRKTGVREVVHRARLDERRMFEWGQLGRLSRTGLFVSLGID
;
A
#
# COMPACT_ATOMS: atom_id res chain seq x y z
N MET A 1 -23.73 -49.50 -15.93
CA MET A 1 -22.63 -49.53 -14.96
C MET A 1 -22.64 -48.20 -14.22
N ALA A 2 -23.03 -48.24 -12.95
CA ALA A 2 -23.06 -47.08 -12.07
C ALA A 2 -21.63 -46.67 -11.71
N GLN A 3 -21.29 -45.38 -11.84
CA GLN A 3 -20.09 -44.83 -11.21
C GLN A 3 -20.49 -44.23 -9.84
N PRO A 4 -19.72 -44.50 -8.77
CA PRO A 4 -20.08 -44.10 -7.42
C PRO A 4 -19.82 -42.61 -7.21
N SER A 5 -20.79 -41.94 -6.61
CA SER A 5 -20.64 -40.61 -6.02
C SER A 5 -19.64 -40.67 -4.87
N SER A 6 -18.49 -40.02 -5.02
CA SER A 6 -17.59 -39.73 -3.92
C SER A 6 -18.12 -38.51 -3.17
N ALA A 7 -18.92 -38.76 -2.14
CA ALA A 7 -19.09 -37.81 -1.05
C ALA A 7 -17.72 -37.63 -0.38
N SER A 8 -16.98 -36.61 -0.81
CA SER A 8 -15.77 -36.18 -0.11
C SER A 8 -16.21 -35.58 1.22
N SER A 9 -15.99 -36.33 2.29
CA SER A 9 -15.93 -35.80 3.65
C SER A 9 -14.84 -34.73 3.64
N GLN A 10 -15.22 -33.44 3.60
CA GLN A 10 -14.29 -32.35 3.76
C GLN A 10 -13.67 -32.47 5.16
N ALA A 11 -12.36 -32.69 5.21
CA ALA A 11 -11.61 -32.55 6.45
C ALA A 11 -11.91 -31.17 7.08
N PRO A 12 -12.02 -31.06 8.41
CA PRO A 12 -12.24 -29.77 9.05
C PRO A 12 -11.14 -28.80 8.62
N PRO A 13 -11.48 -27.53 8.33
CA PRO A 13 -10.51 -26.54 7.88
C PRO A 13 -9.36 -26.46 8.89
N ALA A 14 -8.12 -26.51 8.39
CA ALA A 14 -6.95 -26.39 9.24
C ALA A 14 -7.03 -25.08 10.01
N VAL A 15 -7.08 -25.15 11.36
CA VAL A 15 -7.23 -23.97 12.21
C VAL A 15 -5.91 -23.19 12.20
N PRO A 16 -5.89 -21.94 11.69
CA PRO A 16 -4.67 -21.15 11.66
C PRO A 16 -4.17 -20.81 13.08
N PRO A 17 -2.86 -20.59 13.28
CA PRO A 17 -2.34 -20.11 14.55
C PRO A 17 -3.08 -18.86 15.05
N GLY A 18 -3.40 -18.81 16.34
CA GLY A 18 -4.17 -17.71 16.94
C GLY A 18 -5.69 -17.80 16.76
N CYS A 19 -6.17 -18.70 15.89
CA CYS A 19 -7.60 -18.96 15.72
C CYS A 19 -8.08 -20.11 16.61
N LYS A 20 -9.40 -20.18 16.82
CA LYS A 20 -10.08 -21.29 17.48
C LYS A 20 -10.95 -22.04 16.49
N GLY A 21 -10.89 -23.37 16.54
CA GLY A 21 -11.88 -24.21 15.87
C GLY A 21 -13.21 -24.15 16.63
N LEU A 22 -14.30 -24.51 15.96
CA LEU A 22 -15.62 -24.56 16.59
C LEU A 22 -15.69 -25.58 17.75
N ASP A 23 -14.82 -26.58 17.74
CA ASP A 23 -14.70 -27.56 18.81
C ASP A 23 -14.04 -27.01 20.08
N ASP A 24 -13.42 -25.82 20.04
CA ASP A 24 -12.82 -25.16 21.20
C ASP A 24 -13.71 -24.05 21.78
N VAL A 25 -14.93 -23.89 21.25
CA VAL A 25 -15.82 -22.78 21.55
C VAL A 25 -17.18 -23.30 22.02
N ASP A 26 -17.64 -22.74 23.14
CA ASP A 26 -18.99 -22.92 23.65
C ASP A 26 -19.90 -21.82 23.10
N ILE A 27 -21.08 -22.22 22.65
CA ILE A 27 -22.16 -21.29 22.30
C ILE A 27 -22.92 -21.00 23.59
N VAL A 28 -23.02 -19.74 23.95
CA VAL A 28 -23.65 -19.28 25.19
C VAL A 28 -24.89 -18.47 24.79
N PRO A 29 -26.09 -19.09 24.78
CA PRO A 29 -27.32 -18.35 24.54
C PRO A 29 -27.55 -17.31 25.63
N ASP A 30 -28.20 -16.20 25.28
CA ASP A 30 -28.61 -15.20 26.26
C ASP A 30 -29.65 -15.74 27.25
N GLU A 31 -29.80 -15.04 28.36
CA GLU A 31 -30.83 -15.33 29.36
C GLU A 31 -32.23 -15.26 28.71
N GLY A 32 -33.05 -16.29 28.95
CA GLY A 32 -34.38 -16.43 28.37
C GLY A 32 -34.45 -17.18 27.03
N VAL A 33 -33.32 -17.55 26.41
CA VAL A 33 -33.33 -18.35 25.19
C VAL A 33 -33.80 -19.80 25.47
N SER A 34 -34.91 -20.20 24.83
CA SER A 34 -35.49 -21.55 25.00
C SER A 34 -34.58 -22.66 24.48
N ARG A 35 -34.78 -23.90 24.94
CA ARG A 35 -34.01 -25.07 24.45
C ARG A 35 -34.11 -25.27 22.94
N VAL A 36 -35.28 -24.99 22.36
CA VAL A 36 -35.52 -25.12 20.90
C VAL A 36 -34.81 -23.98 20.14
N SER A 37 -34.79 -22.78 20.69
CA SER A 37 -34.04 -21.64 20.13
C SER A 37 -32.53 -21.85 20.22
N ARG A 38 -32.05 -22.49 21.29
CA ARG A 38 -30.67 -22.94 21.41
C ARG A 38 -30.30 -23.94 20.31
N GLN A 39 -31.19 -24.90 20.01
CA GLN A 39 -30.98 -25.83 18.89
C GLN A 39 -30.91 -25.11 17.54
N LEU A 40 -31.69 -24.04 17.35
CA LEU A 40 -31.60 -23.21 16.15
C LEU A 40 -30.21 -22.55 16.05
N LEU A 41 -29.73 -21.89 17.11
CA LEU A 41 -28.41 -21.25 17.14
C LEU A 41 -27.28 -22.25 16.90
N GLU A 42 -27.30 -23.36 17.63
CA GLU A 42 -26.29 -24.43 17.52
C GLU A 42 -26.30 -25.06 16.13
N GLY A 43 -27.48 -25.30 15.56
CA GLY A 43 -27.61 -25.89 14.23
C GLY A 43 -27.14 -24.97 13.11
N CYS A 44 -27.35 -23.66 13.25
CA CYS A 44 -26.82 -22.66 12.32
C CYS A 44 -25.29 -22.69 12.32
N ILE A 45 -24.64 -22.45 13.47
CA ILE A 45 -23.17 -22.31 13.54
C ILE A 45 -22.43 -23.62 13.29
N ARG A 46 -22.97 -24.77 13.74
CA ARG A 46 -22.37 -26.10 13.54
C ARG A 46 -22.73 -26.73 12.19
N ARG A 47 -23.52 -26.04 11.36
CA ARG A 47 -23.95 -26.51 10.02
C ARG A 47 -24.69 -27.85 10.05
N THR A 48 -25.50 -28.09 11.07
CA THR A 48 -26.21 -29.38 11.22
C THR A 48 -27.43 -29.50 10.31
N PHE A 49 -27.87 -28.41 9.70
CA PHE A 49 -29.04 -28.40 8.82
C PHE A 49 -28.65 -28.80 7.38
N THR A 50 -29.18 -29.93 6.92
CA THR A 50 -28.81 -30.52 5.62
C THR A 50 -29.95 -30.48 4.60
N GLU A 51 -31.20 -30.36 5.04
CA GLU A 51 -32.41 -30.44 4.20
C GLU A 51 -33.00 -29.05 3.89
N GLY A 52 -32.15 -28.08 3.59
CA GLY A 52 -32.57 -26.70 3.30
C GLY A 52 -33.23 -26.00 4.48
N GLY A 53 -33.94 -24.90 4.19
CA GLY A 53 -34.68 -24.13 5.19
C GLY A 53 -35.81 -24.88 5.91
N SER A 54 -36.19 -26.08 5.45
CA SER A 54 -37.34 -26.83 5.98
C SER A 54 -37.17 -27.26 7.43
N GLN A 55 -35.96 -27.67 7.83
CA GLN A 55 -35.61 -28.05 9.21
C GLN A 55 -35.69 -26.83 10.14
N VAL A 56 -35.20 -25.69 9.66
CA VAL A 56 -35.27 -24.41 10.38
C VAL A 56 -36.72 -23.95 10.55
N THR A 57 -37.52 -23.97 9.48
CA THR A 57 -38.95 -23.64 9.54
C THR A 57 -39.71 -24.55 10.50
N ARG A 58 -39.36 -25.84 10.57
CA ARG A 58 -39.95 -26.79 11.52
C ARG A 58 -39.61 -26.42 12.97
N LEU A 59 -38.35 -26.07 13.26
CA LEU A 59 -37.94 -25.61 14.59
C LEU A 59 -38.67 -24.33 15.00
N ILE A 60 -38.83 -23.38 14.09
CA ILE A 60 -39.59 -22.13 14.34
C ILE A 60 -41.05 -22.45 14.67
N ARG A 61 -41.69 -23.37 13.93
CA ARG A 61 -43.05 -23.84 14.23
C ARG A 61 -43.16 -24.58 15.58
N GLN A 62 -42.06 -25.16 16.07
CA GLN A 62 -41.98 -25.81 17.37
C GLN A 62 -41.68 -24.82 18.52
N GLY A 63 -41.62 -23.52 18.24
CA GLY A 63 -41.38 -22.47 19.23
C GLY A 63 -39.92 -22.04 19.37
N ALA A 64 -39.07 -22.31 18.38
CA ALA A 64 -37.78 -21.62 18.29
C ALA A 64 -38.00 -20.15 17.95
N ASP A 65 -37.41 -19.25 18.73
CA ASP A 65 -37.41 -17.82 18.46
C ASP A 65 -36.31 -17.51 17.43
N PRO A 66 -36.66 -17.06 16.21
CA PRO A 66 -35.67 -16.66 15.21
C PRO A 66 -34.94 -15.36 15.59
N ARG A 67 -35.38 -14.64 16.64
CA ARG A 67 -34.67 -13.49 17.22
C ARG A 67 -33.72 -13.87 18.34
N ALA A 68 -33.55 -15.17 18.63
CA ALA A 68 -32.60 -15.61 19.64
C ALA A 68 -31.17 -15.14 19.32
N ILE A 69 -30.46 -14.74 20.37
CA ILE A 69 -29.09 -14.24 20.32
C ILE A 69 -28.23 -15.09 21.26
N GLY A 70 -26.97 -15.29 20.89
CA GLY A 70 -25.99 -15.93 21.75
C GLY A 70 -24.58 -15.41 21.48
N GLY A 71 -23.69 -15.67 22.43
CA GLY A 71 -22.27 -15.35 22.31
C GLY A 71 -21.38 -16.58 22.12
N LEU A 72 -20.12 -16.31 21.79
CA LEU A 72 -19.07 -17.31 21.69
C LEU A 72 -18.07 -17.15 22.84
N ARG A 73 -17.79 -18.26 23.52
CA ARG A 73 -16.85 -18.32 24.64
C ARG A 73 -15.83 -19.42 24.41
N ALA A 74 -14.55 -19.13 24.64
CA ALA A 74 -13.53 -20.17 24.57
C ALA A 74 -13.70 -21.17 25.73
N ARG A 75 -13.61 -22.48 25.42
CA ARG A 75 -13.83 -23.55 26.41
C ARG A 75 -12.81 -23.46 27.55
N GLY A 76 -13.25 -23.76 28.77
CA GLY A 76 -12.40 -23.75 29.97
C GLY A 76 -12.37 -22.41 30.72
N ILE A 77 -13.19 -21.43 30.32
CA ILE A 77 -13.28 -20.12 30.98
C ILE A 77 -14.64 -19.99 31.68
N SER A 78 -14.60 -19.72 32.98
CA SER A 78 -15.78 -19.49 33.82
C SER A 78 -15.88 -18.01 34.20
N GLY A 79 -17.02 -17.37 33.95
CA GLY A 79 -17.28 -15.97 34.37
C GLY A 79 -18.22 -15.19 33.44
N GLY A 80 -18.90 -14.17 34.00
CA GLY A 80 -19.85 -13.30 33.32
C GLY A 80 -19.17 -12.16 32.55
N VAL A 81 -18.43 -12.48 31.50
CA VAL A 81 -17.82 -11.47 30.62
C VAL A 81 -18.83 -11.08 29.54
N ARG A 82 -18.94 -9.78 29.19
CA ARG A 82 -19.73 -9.36 28.00
C ARG A 82 -19.11 -10.00 26.74
N PHE A 83 -19.83 -10.95 26.16
CA PHE A 83 -19.47 -11.60 24.90
C PHE A 83 -19.97 -10.79 23.70
N TRP A 84 -19.36 -11.02 22.54
CA TRP A 84 -19.96 -10.64 21.27
C TRP A 84 -21.32 -11.34 21.13
N ARG A 85 -22.32 -10.63 20.62
CA ARG A 85 -23.70 -11.11 20.49
C ARG A 85 -24.01 -11.36 19.01
N TYR A 86 -24.34 -12.60 18.69
CA TYR A 86 -24.63 -13.03 17.34
C TYR A 86 -26.06 -13.57 17.26
N SER A 87 -26.81 -13.13 16.27
CA SER A 87 -28.13 -13.69 15.97
C SER A 87 -28.00 -15.03 15.23
N CYS A 88 -29.12 -15.73 15.07
CA CYS A 88 -29.15 -16.92 14.21
C CYS A 88 -28.71 -16.63 12.78
N LEU A 89 -28.99 -15.42 12.26
CA LEU A 89 -28.55 -14.97 10.93
C LEU A 89 -27.03 -14.85 10.87
N SER A 90 -26.42 -14.20 11.86
CA SER A 90 -24.96 -14.09 11.99
C SER A 90 -24.30 -15.47 12.03
N PHE A 91 -24.88 -16.42 12.76
CA PHE A 91 -24.39 -17.80 12.81
C PHE A 91 -24.63 -18.58 11.53
N ALA A 92 -25.62 -18.25 10.71
CA ALA A 92 -25.88 -18.92 9.44
C ALA A 92 -24.92 -18.49 8.33
N ILE A 93 -24.16 -17.41 8.48
CA ILE A 93 -23.16 -16.95 7.51
C ILE A 93 -21.91 -17.85 7.60
N ASP A 94 -21.35 -18.25 6.47
CA ASP A 94 -20.00 -18.83 6.37
C ASP A 94 -19.02 -17.89 5.64
N SER A 95 -17.77 -18.32 5.48
CA SER A 95 -16.74 -17.60 4.72
C SER A 95 -16.32 -18.42 3.51
N PRO A 96 -16.46 -17.93 2.25
CA PRO A 96 -16.03 -18.65 1.06
C PRO A 96 -14.51 -18.84 0.95
N THR A 97 -13.74 -18.06 1.70
CA THR A 97 -12.26 -18.11 1.68
C THR A 97 -11.68 -18.59 3.01
N ASP A 98 -12.51 -19.28 3.82
CA ASP A 98 -12.17 -19.75 5.18
C ASP A 98 -11.65 -18.66 6.12
N ARG A 99 -11.91 -17.39 5.80
CA ARG A 99 -11.47 -16.26 6.63
C ARG A 99 -12.39 -16.14 7.85
N PRO A 100 -11.83 -16.16 9.08
CA PRO A 100 -12.61 -15.91 10.28
C PRO A 100 -13.17 -14.49 10.30
N PHE A 101 -14.43 -14.38 10.70
CA PHE A 101 -15.13 -13.10 10.88
C PHE A 101 -15.94 -13.04 12.19
N LEU A 102 -16.10 -14.18 12.88
CA LEU A 102 -16.65 -14.24 14.24
C LEU A 102 -15.51 -14.32 15.25
N TYR A 103 -15.74 -13.73 16.43
CA TYR A 103 -14.78 -13.68 17.51
C TYR A 103 -15.36 -14.25 18.81
N THR A 104 -14.51 -14.97 19.52
CA THR A 104 -14.75 -15.44 20.89
C THR A 104 -13.92 -14.62 21.87
N ARG A 105 -14.35 -14.57 23.14
CA ARG A 105 -13.62 -13.87 24.21
C ARG A 105 -12.95 -14.86 25.18
N GLY A 106 -11.67 -14.62 25.41
CA GLY A 106 -10.75 -15.34 26.30
C GLY A 106 -10.51 -14.64 27.65
N PRO A 107 -9.64 -15.21 28.51
CA PRO A 107 -9.29 -14.61 29.80
C PRO A 107 -8.55 -13.28 29.57
N GLY A 108 -8.79 -12.28 30.43
CA GLY A 108 -8.13 -10.98 30.32
C GLY A 108 -8.57 -10.12 29.12
N LEU A 109 -9.80 -10.32 28.61
CA LEU A 109 -10.36 -9.60 27.45
C LEU A 109 -9.63 -9.87 26.12
N THR A 110 -8.81 -10.91 26.05
CA THR A 110 -8.21 -11.37 24.79
C THR A 110 -9.31 -11.91 23.87
N GLU A 111 -9.28 -11.57 22.59
CA GLU A 111 -10.25 -12.05 21.61
C GLU A 111 -9.56 -12.99 20.63
N ALA A 112 -10.23 -14.08 20.26
CA ALA A 112 -9.70 -15.04 19.29
C ALA A 112 -10.69 -15.20 18.12
N PRO A 113 -10.22 -15.13 16.87
CA PRO A 113 -11.05 -15.43 15.69
C PRO A 113 -11.50 -16.90 15.70
N VAL A 114 -12.74 -17.15 15.28
CA VAL A 114 -13.35 -18.48 15.21
C VAL A 114 -13.45 -18.92 13.75
N VAL A 115 -12.86 -20.06 13.42
CA VAL A 115 -12.98 -20.68 12.09
C VAL A 115 -14.29 -21.47 12.05
N LEU A 116 -15.14 -21.15 11.07
CA LEU A 116 -16.41 -21.84 10.86
C LEU A 116 -16.32 -22.80 9.67
N PRO A 117 -16.99 -23.96 9.73
CA PRO A 117 -17.20 -24.79 8.55
C PRO A 117 -18.07 -24.07 7.51
N GLN A 118 -17.87 -24.40 6.24
CA GLN A 118 -18.70 -23.91 5.13
C GLN A 118 -19.97 -24.75 4.99
N TRP A 119 -21.03 -24.16 4.44
CA TRP A 119 -22.18 -24.93 4.00
C TRP A 119 -21.83 -25.76 2.75
N PRO A 120 -22.40 -26.97 2.60
CA PRO A 120 -22.20 -27.80 1.41
C PRO A 120 -22.50 -27.11 0.07
N SER A 121 -23.38 -26.11 0.07
CA SER A 121 -23.64 -25.27 -1.11
C SER A 121 -24.11 -23.88 -0.74
N ARG A 122 -23.88 -22.91 -1.65
CA ARG A 122 -24.39 -21.53 -1.53
C ARG A 122 -25.92 -21.47 -1.55
N ARG A 123 -26.57 -22.40 -2.26
CA ARG A 123 -28.04 -22.55 -2.25
C ARG A 123 -28.53 -22.94 -0.87
N LEU A 124 -27.91 -23.94 -0.24
CA LEU A 124 -28.26 -24.38 1.11
C LEU A 124 -28.08 -23.25 2.12
N GLN A 125 -26.94 -22.54 2.10
CA GLN A 125 -26.74 -21.37 2.97
C GLN A 125 -27.88 -20.34 2.79
N ARG A 126 -28.25 -20.03 1.54
CA ARG A 126 -29.33 -19.07 1.25
C ARG A 126 -30.67 -19.55 1.81
N ASP A 127 -30.99 -20.83 1.66
CA ASP A 127 -32.24 -21.40 2.18
C ASP A 127 -32.27 -21.39 3.73
N ILE A 128 -31.14 -21.68 4.37
CA ILE A 128 -30.98 -21.61 5.83
C ILE A 128 -31.02 -20.17 6.34
N LEU A 129 -30.54 -19.19 5.57
CA LEU A 129 -30.61 -17.79 5.96
C LEU A 129 -32.02 -17.22 5.75
N ASN A 130 -32.72 -17.61 4.69
CA ASN A 130 -34.07 -17.14 4.38
C ASN A 130 -35.11 -17.68 5.37
N ALA A 131 -35.00 -18.93 5.82
CA ALA A 131 -36.01 -19.53 6.69
C ALA A 131 -36.21 -18.81 8.05
N PRO A 132 -35.16 -18.41 8.80
CA PRO A 132 -35.31 -17.56 9.96
C PRO A 132 -35.90 -16.20 9.63
N ILE A 133 -35.51 -15.58 8.51
CA ILE A 133 -36.06 -14.27 8.10
C ILE A 133 -37.57 -14.39 7.80
N ASP A 134 -37.98 -15.44 7.09
CA ASP A 134 -39.39 -15.76 6.84
C ASP A 134 -40.16 -16.05 8.14
N GLY A 135 -39.47 -16.58 9.14
CA GLY A 135 -40.00 -16.77 10.50
C GLY A 135 -40.01 -15.51 11.37
N GLY A 136 -39.47 -14.38 10.90
CA GLY A 136 -39.45 -13.11 11.64
C GLY A 136 -38.14 -12.78 12.36
N ALA A 137 -37.01 -13.41 11.97
CA ALA A 137 -35.69 -12.96 12.40
C ALA A 137 -35.47 -11.49 12.03
N ASP A 138 -34.88 -10.72 12.94
CA ASP A 138 -34.52 -9.34 12.67
C ASP A 138 -33.23 -9.28 11.83
N VAL A 139 -33.34 -8.82 10.58
CA VAL A 139 -32.22 -8.65 9.65
C VAL A 139 -31.26 -7.54 10.09
N ASN A 140 -31.72 -6.62 10.92
CA ASN A 140 -30.97 -5.52 11.51
C ASN A 140 -30.55 -5.79 12.96
N ALA A 141 -30.67 -7.05 13.41
CA ALA A 141 -30.30 -7.45 14.76
C ALA A 141 -28.86 -7.05 15.10
N ALA A 142 -28.65 -6.65 16.35
CA ALA A 142 -27.38 -6.19 16.93
C ALA A 142 -26.88 -4.81 16.45
N GLY A 143 -26.10 -4.15 17.31
CA GLY A 143 -25.52 -2.84 17.06
C GLY A 143 -24.08 -2.92 16.55
N GLY A 144 -23.66 -1.96 15.73
CA GLY A 144 -22.26 -1.84 15.29
C GLY A 144 -21.80 -2.98 14.36
N GLU A 145 -20.70 -3.63 14.70
CA GLU A 145 -20.02 -4.68 13.88
C GLU A 145 -20.74 -6.05 13.86
N GLU A 146 -21.64 -6.30 14.81
CA GLU A 146 -22.33 -7.60 14.97
C GLU A 146 -23.49 -7.81 13.99
N ARG A 147 -23.82 -6.76 13.23
CA ARG A 147 -24.92 -6.77 12.26
C ARG A 147 -24.70 -7.85 11.21
N PRO A 148 -25.73 -8.68 10.88
CA PRO A 148 -25.61 -9.73 9.88
C PRO A 148 -25.03 -9.25 8.55
N ILE A 149 -25.42 -8.05 8.09
CA ILE A 149 -24.89 -7.47 6.84
C ILE A 149 -23.40 -7.15 6.92
N LYS A 150 -22.92 -6.59 8.04
CA LYS A 150 -21.48 -6.30 8.23
C LYS A 150 -20.67 -7.59 8.35
N LEU A 151 -21.22 -8.62 9.00
CA LEU A 151 -20.58 -9.93 9.09
C LEU A 151 -20.52 -10.64 7.72
N ALA A 152 -21.57 -10.53 6.90
CA ALA A 152 -21.55 -11.05 5.53
C ALA A 152 -20.47 -10.37 4.67
N ILE A 153 -20.30 -9.05 4.83
CA ILE A 153 -19.25 -8.28 4.17
C ILE A 153 -17.86 -8.66 4.69
N ALA A 154 -17.68 -8.73 6.00
CA ALA A 154 -16.42 -9.13 6.63
C ALA A 154 -16.00 -10.56 6.22
N ALA A 155 -16.97 -11.45 6.02
CA ALA A 155 -16.74 -12.80 5.50
C ALA A 155 -16.44 -12.84 4.00
N GLY A 156 -16.66 -11.76 3.24
CA GLY A 156 -16.58 -11.77 1.77
C GLY A 156 -17.69 -12.61 1.12
N ASN A 157 -18.81 -12.81 1.81
CA ASN A 157 -19.87 -13.74 1.39
C ASN A 157 -20.98 -13.01 0.62
N LEU A 158 -20.77 -12.89 -0.70
CA LEU A 158 -21.71 -12.23 -1.61
C LEU A 158 -23.12 -12.84 -1.54
N THR A 159 -23.24 -14.17 -1.44
CA THR A 159 -24.55 -14.85 -1.38
C THR A 159 -25.34 -14.47 -0.12
N ALA A 160 -24.69 -14.44 1.03
CA ALA A 160 -25.35 -14.04 2.27
C ALA A 160 -25.72 -12.55 2.24
N MET A 161 -24.83 -11.70 1.71
CA MET A 161 -25.10 -10.27 1.55
C MET A 161 -26.31 -10.03 0.65
N GLU A 162 -26.39 -10.67 -0.51
CA GLU A 162 -27.52 -10.52 -1.45
C GLU A 162 -28.85 -11.00 -0.85
N ALA A 163 -28.81 -12.10 -0.09
CA ALA A 163 -30.00 -12.59 0.61
C ALA A 163 -30.51 -11.60 1.66
N LEU A 164 -29.61 -10.91 2.38
CA LEU A 164 -29.99 -9.84 3.31
C LEU A 164 -30.49 -8.58 2.59
N LEU A 165 -29.83 -8.16 1.51
CA LEU A 165 -30.25 -7.00 0.70
C LEU A 165 -31.65 -7.20 0.09
N ALA A 166 -31.99 -8.43 -0.34
CA ALA A 166 -33.32 -8.77 -0.84
C ALA A 166 -34.44 -8.58 0.20
N ARG A 167 -34.09 -8.40 1.48
CA ARG A 167 -35.02 -8.25 2.62
C ARG A 167 -34.99 -6.84 3.21
N GLN A 168 -34.53 -5.84 2.44
CA GLN A 168 -34.50 -4.42 2.81
C GLN A 168 -33.73 -4.14 4.11
N VAL A 169 -32.60 -4.83 4.30
CA VAL A 169 -31.68 -4.56 5.42
C VAL A 169 -31.18 -3.12 5.40
N ASP A 170 -31.04 -2.50 6.57
CA ASP A 170 -30.56 -1.12 6.69
C ASP A 170 -29.05 -1.07 6.44
N VAL A 171 -28.67 -0.49 5.30
CA VAL A 171 -27.26 -0.32 4.90
C VAL A 171 -26.73 1.08 5.20
N ARG A 172 -27.60 2.08 5.23
CA ARG A 172 -27.25 3.48 5.54
C ARG A 172 -27.16 3.67 7.04
N GLY A 173 -26.18 4.42 7.51
CA GLY A 173 -25.99 4.65 8.96
C GLY A 173 -24.82 3.90 9.56
N PHE A 174 -24.28 2.89 8.85
CA PHE A 174 -23.53 1.81 9.48
C PHE A 174 -22.16 1.55 8.85
N THR A 175 -21.74 2.41 7.92
CA THR A 175 -20.45 2.33 7.21
C THR A 175 -20.21 0.93 6.65
N VAL A 176 -21.20 0.34 5.98
CA VAL A 176 -21.09 -1.03 5.44
C VAL A 176 -19.96 -1.21 4.43
N MET A 177 -19.52 -0.11 3.80
CA MET A 177 -18.38 -0.06 2.89
C MET A 177 -17.03 0.03 3.61
N GLN A 178 -16.98 0.09 4.94
CA GLN A 178 -15.74 0.14 5.72
C GLN A 178 -14.94 -1.15 5.55
N LEU A 179 -13.62 -1.03 5.39
CA LEU A 179 -12.74 -2.19 5.40
C LEU A 179 -12.86 -2.96 6.72
N PRO A 180 -13.06 -4.29 6.68
CA PRO A 180 -13.18 -5.11 7.88
C PRO A 180 -11.96 -4.93 8.79
N TYR A 181 -12.20 -4.68 10.07
CA TYR A 181 -11.13 -4.54 11.04
C TYR A 181 -10.55 -5.91 11.39
N ILE A 182 -9.35 -6.20 10.89
CA ILE A 182 -8.65 -7.45 11.16
C ILE A 182 -7.92 -7.30 12.49
N ARG A 183 -8.53 -7.81 13.56
CA ARG A 183 -7.92 -7.84 14.90
C ARG A 183 -6.65 -8.69 14.86
N GLY A 184 -5.54 -8.07 15.27
CA GLY A 184 -4.21 -8.67 15.25
C GLY A 184 -4.19 -10.01 15.97
N ASP A 185 -3.47 -10.95 15.37
CA ASP A 185 -3.36 -12.40 15.67
C ASP A 185 -4.22 -13.29 14.72
N GLY A 186 -5.10 -12.70 13.89
CA GLY A 186 -5.75 -13.40 12.77
C GLY A 186 -4.87 -13.54 11.50
N PRO A 187 -5.21 -14.45 10.58
CA PRO A 187 -4.43 -14.66 9.35
C PRO A 187 -4.41 -13.39 8.47
N PRO A 188 -3.30 -13.13 7.74
CA PRO A 188 -3.23 -12.02 6.80
C PRO A 188 -4.32 -12.12 5.72
N ALA A 189 -4.68 -11.01 5.09
CA ALA A 189 -5.61 -11.04 3.96
C ALA A 189 -4.98 -11.83 2.80
N THR A 190 -5.69 -12.82 2.28
CA THR A 190 -5.28 -13.55 1.07
C THR A 190 -5.80 -12.82 -0.16
N ARG A 191 -5.18 -13.06 -1.32
CA ARG A 191 -5.65 -12.49 -2.60
C ARG A 191 -7.10 -12.90 -2.93
N ASP A 192 -7.47 -14.15 -2.61
CA ASP A 192 -8.83 -14.63 -2.83
C ASP A 192 -9.84 -13.90 -1.94
N TYR A 193 -9.48 -13.62 -0.69
CA TYR A 193 -10.31 -12.83 0.21
C TYR A 193 -10.44 -11.38 -0.27
N GLU A 194 -9.34 -10.77 -0.70
CA GLU A 194 -9.35 -9.41 -1.28
C GLU A 194 -10.27 -9.34 -2.52
N ALA A 195 -10.20 -10.33 -3.41
CA ALA A 195 -11.07 -10.42 -4.58
C ALA A 195 -12.56 -10.61 -4.22
N ALA A 196 -12.85 -11.46 -3.23
CA ALA A 196 -14.20 -11.68 -2.72
C ALA A 196 -14.78 -10.41 -2.08
N LEU A 197 -13.99 -9.73 -1.24
CA LEU A 197 -14.35 -8.49 -0.57
C LEU A 197 -14.57 -7.35 -1.58
N MET A 198 -13.72 -7.26 -2.61
CA MET A 198 -13.89 -6.29 -3.69
C MET A 198 -15.19 -6.53 -4.48
N SER A 199 -15.52 -7.80 -4.75
CA SER A 199 -16.78 -8.16 -5.42
C SER A 199 -18.01 -7.75 -4.60
N VAL A 200 -17.92 -7.92 -3.27
CA VAL A 200 -18.92 -7.43 -2.32
C VAL A 200 -19.07 -5.90 -2.39
N PHE A 201 -17.99 -5.14 -2.33
CA PHE A 201 -18.05 -3.67 -2.39
C PHE A 201 -18.59 -3.15 -3.72
N ARG A 202 -18.22 -3.76 -4.84
CA ARG A 202 -18.79 -3.44 -6.16
C ARG A 202 -20.29 -3.66 -6.19
N ARG A 203 -20.77 -4.78 -5.63
CA ARG A 203 -22.20 -5.08 -5.57
C ARG A 203 -22.97 -4.10 -4.67
N LEU A 204 -22.39 -3.68 -3.55
CA LEU A 204 -22.98 -2.67 -2.66
C LEU A 204 -23.14 -1.32 -3.36
N ILE A 205 -22.12 -0.86 -4.10
CA ILE A 205 -22.21 0.39 -4.88
C ILE A 205 -23.25 0.29 -6.00
N GLN A 206 -23.36 -0.86 -6.66
CA GLN A 206 -24.42 -1.09 -7.65
C GLN A 206 -25.82 -1.06 -7.02
N HIS A 207 -25.94 -1.43 -5.74
CA HIS A 207 -27.20 -1.35 -5.00
C HIS A 207 -27.50 0.07 -4.54
N ASP A 208 -26.53 0.75 -3.92
CA ASP A 208 -26.62 2.15 -3.51
C ASP A 208 -25.23 2.79 -3.56
N ASN A 209 -25.01 3.66 -4.56
CA ASN A 209 -23.72 4.34 -4.74
C ASN A 209 -23.43 5.38 -3.65
N THR A 210 -24.47 5.88 -2.95
CA THR A 210 -24.32 6.92 -1.92
C THR A 210 -23.62 6.38 -0.67
N LEU A 211 -23.56 5.05 -0.52
CA LEU A 211 -22.83 4.37 0.55
C LEU A 211 -21.35 4.75 0.58
N ALA A 212 -20.75 5.09 -0.57
CA ALA A 212 -19.35 5.49 -0.64
C ALA A 212 -19.11 6.89 -0.05
N ALA A 213 -20.09 7.79 -0.12
CA ALA A 213 -20.01 9.16 0.38
C ALA A 213 -20.42 9.29 1.87
N GLU A 214 -20.74 8.18 2.54
CA GLU A 214 -21.13 8.21 3.95
C GLU A 214 -20.04 8.79 4.84
N ARG A 215 -20.48 9.62 5.80
CA ARG A 215 -19.60 10.27 6.78
C ARG A 215 -20.27 10.31 8.15
N TYR A 216 -19.68 9.60 9.10
CA TYR A 216 -20.10 9.60 10.52
C TYR A 216 -18.95 10.09 11.38
N GLY A 217 -18.68 11.40 11.29
CA GLY A 217 -17.44 12.00 11.78
C GLY A 217 -16.26 11.69 10.87
N HIS A 218 -16.06 10.43 10.50
CA HIS A 218 -14.99 9.97 9.63
C HIS A 218 -15.52 9.65 8.22
N THR A 219 -14.74 9.91 7.18
CA THR A 219 -15.00 9.38 5.83
C THR A 219 -14.48 7.94 5.73
N LEU A 220 -14.96 7.15 4.75
CA LEU A 220 -14.44 5.81 4.50
C LEU A 220 -12.90 5.79 4.29
N VAL A 221 -12.34 6.86 3.73
CA VAL A 221 -10.88 7.00 3.54
C VAL A 221 -10.14 7.09 4.88
N HIS A 222 -10.70 7.78 5.90
CA HIS A 222 -10.14 7.79 7.25
C HIS A 222 -10.16 6.39 7.87
N LEU A 223 -11.27 5.66 7.69
CA LEU A 223 -11.42 4.32 8.24
C LEU A 223 -10.47 3.33 7.56
N ALA A 224 -10.26 3.46 6.26
CA ALA A 224 -9.30 2.67 5.50
C ALA A 224 -7.86 2.91 5.97
N ALA A 225 -7.50 4.15 6.33
CA ALA A 225 -6.18 4.49 6.85
C ALA A 225 -5.81 3.75 8.16
N ARG A 226 -6.80 3.17 8.86
CA ARG A 226 -6.60 2.36 10.06
C ARG A 226 -6.46 0.87 9.77
N ALA A 227 -6.58 0.46 8.51
CA ALA A 227 -6.38 -0.91 8.06
C ALA A 227 -4.98 -1.05 7.43
N SER A 228 -4.10 -1.85 8.03
CA SER A 228 -2.72 -2.07 7.56
C SER A 228 -2.48 -3.46 6.95
N THR A 229 -3.53 -4.27 6.79
CA THR A 229 -3.41 -5.70 6.50
C THR A 229 -3.66 -6.11 5.05
N PHE A 230 -3.92 -5.15 4.17
CA PHE A 230 -4.30 -5.39 2.78
C PHE A 230 -3.18 -5.02 1.80
N SER A 231 -3.15 -5.69 0.65
CA SER A 231 -2.19 -5.45 -0.42
C SER A 231 -2.35 -4.05 -1.03
N GLN A 232 -1.26 -3.50 -1.57
CA GLN A 232 -1.30 -2.21 -2.28
C GLN A 232 -2.32 -2.23 -3.43
N SER A 233 -2.37 -3.31 -4.21
CA SER A 233 -3.30 -3.43 -5.34
C SER A 233 -4.77 -3.37 -4.90
N PHE A 234 -5.11 -4.04 -3.80
CA PHE A 234 -6.48 -4.01 -3.28
C PHE A 234 -6.83 -2.63 -2.72
N ILE A 235 -5.92 -2.00 -1.96
CA ILE A 235 -6.13 -0.65 -1.44
C ILE A 235 -6.29 0.37 -2.57
N ASP A 236 -5.47 0.28 -3.62
CA ASP A 236 -5.57 1.16 -4.79
C ASP A 236 -6.94 1.01 -5.47
N GLU A 237 -7.41 -0.22 -5.67
CA GLU A 237 -8.73 -0.52 -6.27
C GLU A 237 -9.89 -0.05 -5.38
N TYR A 238 -9.81 -0.31 -4.07
CA TYR A 238 -10.86 0.06 -3.10
C TYR A 238 -10.98 1.58 -2.96
N LEU A 239 -9.86 2.29 -2.79
CA LEU A 239 -9.86 3.74 -2.64
C LEU A 239 -10.33 4.43 -3.92
N THR A 240 -9.92 3.92 -5.10
CA THR A 240 -10.42 4.40 -6.39
C THR A 240 -11.93 4.21 -6.51
N LEU A 241 -12.43 3.03 -6.10
CA LEU A 241 -13.87 2.72 -6.11
C LEU A 241 -14.65 3.70 -5.24
N ILE A 242 -14.32 3.86 -3.95
CA ILE A 242 -15.09 4.74 -3.07
C ILE A 242 -14.98 6.22 -3.45
N THR A 243 -13.83 6.68 -3.94
CA THR A 243 -13.62 8.10 -4.29
C THR A 243 -14.27 8.47 -5.61
N SER A 244 -14.32 7.57 -6.59
CA SER A 244 -15.11 7.75 -7.82
C SER A 244 -16.62 7.87 -7.56
N HIS A 245 -17.09 7.41 -6.38
CA HIS A 245 -18.47 7.49 -5.93
C HIS A 245 -18.69 8.50 -4.78
N GLY A 246 -17.78 9.48 -4.61
CA GLY A 246 -18.01 10.65 -3.76
C GLY A 246 -17.38 10.62 -2.37
N ALA A 247 -16.56 9.61 -2.04
CA ALA A 247 -15.79 9.64 -0.79
C ALA A 247 -14.74 10.77 -0.83
N ASP A 248 -14.85 11.74 0.09
CA ASP A 248 -13.87 12.82 0.21
C ASP A 248 -12.57 12.33 0.89
N MET A 249 -11.45 12.49 0.16
CA MET A 249 -10.10 12.12 0.59
C MET A 249 -9.34 13.24 1.34
N THR A 250 -9.93 14.42 1.47
CA THR A 250 -9.35 15.62 2.09
C THR A 250 -10.15 16.17 3.27
N ALA A 251 -11.40 15.73 3.44
CA ALA A 251 -12.26 16.12 4.55
C ALA A 251 -11.57 15.93 5.91
N THR A 252 -11.82 16.82 6.86
CA THR A 252 -11.36 16.65 8.24
C THR A 252 -12.41 15.93 9.09
N ASP A 253 -12.01 15.02 9.95
CA ASP A 253 -12.89 14.46 10.98
C ASP A 253 -13.21 15.50 12.10
N PRO A 254 -14.00 15.16 13.15
CA PRO A 254 -14.31 16.09 14.24
C PRO A 254 -13.09 16.54 15.04
N GLY A 255 -11.99 15.79 15.00
CA GLY A 255 -10.72 16.15 15.62
C GLY A 255 -9.85 17.05 14.74
N GLY A 256 -10.27 17.33 13.50
CA GLY A 256 -9.49 18.09 12.54
C GLY A 256 -8.46 17.27 11.75
N PHE A 257 -8.48 15.93 11.89
CA PHE A 257 -7.58 15.04 11.17
C PHE A 257 -8.08 14.85 9.75
N THR A 258 -7.21 14.98 8.74
CA THR A 258 -7.52 14.50 7.38
C THR A 258 -7.25 12.99 7.28
N PRO A 259 -7.68 12.29 6.21
CA PRO A 259 -7.33 10.88 6.05
C PRO A 259 -5.82 10.65 6.05
N LEU A 260 -5.05 11.58 5.49
CA LEU A 260 -3.59 11.52 5.50
C LEU A 260 -2.99 11.66 6.90
N HIS A 261 -3.66 12.33 7.85
CA HIS A 261 -3.22 12.28 9.25
C HIS A 261 -3.46 10.88 9.85
N SER A 262 -4.57 10.23 9.50
CA SER A 262 -4.93 8.91 10.02
C SER A 262 -4.00 7.77 9.55
N VAL A 263 -3.29 7.93 8.42
CA VAL A 263 -2.32 6.89 7.97
C VAL A 263 -1.11 6.79 8.90
N ALA A 264 -0.86 7.81 9.73
CA ALA A 264 0.20 7.81 10.74
C ALA A 264 0.12 6.62 11.69
N PHE A 265 -1.06 6.01 11.83
CA PHE A 265 -1.31 4.81 12.63
C PHE A 265 -0.97 3.49 11.90
N GLY A 266 -0.24 3.53 10.77
CA GLY A 266 0.45 2.36 10.21
C GLY A 266 -0.04 1.85 8.85
N SER A 267 -0.80 2.63 8.07
CA SER A 267 -1.24 2.20 6.73
C SER A 267 -0.45 2.88 5.62
N HIS A 268 0.76 2.36 5.34
CA HIS A 268 1.61 2.89 4.28
C HIS A 268 0.96 2.75 2.88
N CYS A 269 0.12 1.72 2.66
CA CYS A 269 -0.56 1.52 1.38
C CYS A 269 -1.56 2.64 1.07
N VAL A 270 -2.35 3.05 2.07
CA VAL A 270 -3.30 4.16 1.95
C VAL A 270 -2.55 5.48 1.81
N ALA A 271 -1.45 5.67 2.55
CA ALA A 271 -0.59 6.83 2.39
C ALA A 271 -0.05 6.96 0.96
N GLU A 272 0.38 5.85 0.35
CA GLU A 272 0.92 5.82 -1.00
C GLU A 272 -0.13 6.19 -2.04
N TRP A 273 -1.34 5.66 -1.94
CA TRP A 273 -2.44 6.03 -2.82
C TRP A 273 -2.83 7.50 -2.67
N LEU A 274 -3.03 7.97 -1.42
CA LEU A 274 -3.39 9.37 -1.14
C LEU A 274 -2.35 10.33 -1.70
N CYS A 275 -1.07 10.07 -1.47
CA CYS A 275 -0.01 10.95 -1.93
C CYS A 275 0.14 11.02 -3.46
N ARG A 276 -0.39 10.05 -4.22
CA ARG A 276 -0.49 10.14 -5.69
C ARG A 276 -1.58 11.11 -6.14
N GLN A 277 -2.63 11.27 -5.35
CA GLN A 277 -3.82 12.07 -5.68
C GLN A 277 -3.76 13.49 -5.09
N LEU A 278 -3.08 13.66 -3.96
CA LEU A 278 -3.05 14.90 -3.19
C LEU A 278 -2.01 15.89 -3.70
N THR A 279 -2.28 17.18 -3.47
CA THR A 279 -1.32 18.25 -3.78
C THR A 279 -0.22 18.35 -2.72
N ALA A 280 0.86 19.07 -3.02
CA ALA A 280 1.92 19.34 -2.05
C ALA A 280 1.41 20.10 -0.81
N GLU A 281 0.38 20.94 -0.97
CA GLU A 281 -0.25 21.66 0.14
C GLU A 281 -1.01 20.69 1.05
N ASP A 282 -1.79 19.76 0.48
CA ASP A 282 -2.53 18.75 1.22
C ASP A 282 -1.60 17.81 2.00
N VAL A 283 -0.49 17.38 1.38
CA VAL A 283 0.51 16.51 2.02
C VAL A 283 1.16 17.19 3.24
N ASN A 284 1.35 18.50 3.16
CA ASN A 284 1.95 19.30 4.23
C ASN A 284 0.90 20.01 5.11
N ARG A 285 -0.39 19.74 4.93
CA ARG A 285 -1.46 20.43 5.66
C ARG A 285 -1.38 20.09 7.15
N GLY A 286 -1.36 21.11 8.00
CA GLY A 286 -1.47 20.91 9.45
C GLY A 286 -2.93 20.81 9.89
N MET A 287 -3.16 20.31 11.10
CA MET A 287 -4.50 20.33 11.70
C MET A 287 -4.98 21.79 11.95
N PRO A 288 -6.30 22.07 11.87
CA PRO A 288 -6.83 23.43 12.04
C PRO A 288 -6.39 24.14 13.33
N ASN A 289 -6.37 23.43 14.46
CA ASN A 289 -6.01 23.99 15.76
C ASN A 289 -4.53 23.81 16.12
N LEU A 290 -3.83 22.94 15.39
CA LEU A 290 -2.42 22.59 15.62
C LEU A 290 -1.71 22.59 14.26
N PRO A 291 -1.40 23.76 13.68
CA PRO A 291 -0.87 23.85 12.32
C PRO A 291 0.49 23.17 12.19
N ASN A 292 1.25 22.98 13.27
CA ASN A 292 2.53 22.24 13.25
C ASN A 292 2.34 20.72 13.30
N MET A 293 1.14 20.25 13.66
CA MET A 293 0.79 18.84 13.63
C MET A 293 0.37 18.46 12.21
N THR A 294 1.35 18.11 11.40
CA THR A 294 1.18 17.60 10.02
C THR A 294 1.09 16.07 10.03
N PRO A 295 0.69 15.43 8.92
CA PRO A 295 0.75 13.97 8.79
C PRO A 295 2.12 13.39 9.14
N LEU A 296 3.20 14.05 8.70
CA LEU A 296 4.58 13.63 9.00
C LEU A 296 4.91 13.77 10.48
N ALA A 297 4.51 14.87 11.12
CA ALA A 297 4.72 15.07 12.56
C ALA A 297 3.99 14.02 13.41
N MET A 298 2.77 13.65 12.99
CA MET A 298 1.96 12.63 13.66
C MET A 298 2.54 11.23 13.49
N ALA A 299 3.02 10.88 12.29
CA ALA A 299 3.70 9.61 12.06
C ALA A 299 5.00 9.49 12.88
N ALA A 300 5.72 10.60 13.07
CA ALA A 300 6.90 10.64 13.93
C ALA A 300 6.56 10.46 15.41
N GLU A 301 5.45 11.05 15.87
CA GLU A 301 4.94 10.85 17.23
C GLU A 301 4.52 9.40 17.48
N ALA A 302 3.77 8.80 16.55
CA ALA A 302 3.35 7.40 16.64
C ALA A 302 4.55 6.43 16.65
N LEU A 303 5.56 6.68 15.80
CA LEU A 303 6.82 5.91 15.83
C LEU A 303 7.55 6.05 17.17
N GLY A 304 7.62 7.27 17.72
CA GLY A 304 8.29 7.53 19.00
C GLY A 304 7.59 6.82 20.17
N GLN A 305 6.26 6.83 20.18
CA GLN A 305 5.45 6.10 21.18
C GLN A 305 5.66 4.59 21.08
N GLU A 306 5.65 4.03 19.86
CA GLU A 306 5.92 2.61 19.67
C GLU A 306 7.32 2.26 20.15
N GLN A 307 8.38 3.00 19.81
CA GLN A 307 9.74 2.69 20.27
C GLN A 307 9.95 2.73 21.80
N GLN A 308 9.05 3.37 22.55
CA GLN A 308 9.14 3.45 24.02
C GLN A 308 8.34 2.35 24.72
N GLY A 309 7.41 1.70 24.03
CA GLY A 309 6.55 0.66 24.60
C GLY A 309 7.22 -0.71 24.64
N GLU A 310 8.14 -0.94 25.59
CA GLU A 310 8.69 -2.27 25.87
C GLU A 310 7.64 -3.16 26.59
N GLY A 311 6.77 -3.80 25.82
CA GLY A 311 5.79 -4.76 26.34
C GLY A 311 6.30 -6.20 26.25
N GLN A 312 6.57 -6.82 27.39
CA GLN A 312 6.93 -8.25 27.50
C GLN A 312 5.92 -9.13 26.74
N GLY A 313 6.38 -9.88 25.73
CA GLY A 313 5.64 -10.97 25.07
C GLY A 313 5.07 -10.72 23.67
N LYS A 314 5.32 -9.56 23.02
CA LYS A 314 4.86 -9.29 21.63
C LYS A 314 5.92 -8.61 20.73
N GLU A 315 7.19 -9.00 20.88
CA GLU A 315 8.34 -8.42 20.16
C GLU A 315 8.12 -8.36 18.63
N GLU A 316 7.68 -9.45 18.01
CA GLU A 316 7.48 -9.49 16.55
C GLU A 316 6.40 -8.52 16.05
N ARG A 317 5.29 -8.39 16.79
CA ARG A 317 4.20 -7.47 16.45
C ARG A 317 4.62 -6.03 16.64
N HIS A 318 5.39 -5.76 17.70
CA HIS A 318 5.98 -4.46 17.96
C HIS A 318 6.95 -4.06 16.84
N GLN A 319 7.88 -4.95 16.47
CA GLN A 319 8.80 -4.74 15.34
C GLN A 319 8.08 -4.59 14.00
N ARG A 320 6.94 -5.27 13.80
CA ARG A 320 6.10 -5.07 12.62
C ARG A 320 5.51 -3.66 12.60
N ARG A 321 4.93 -3.18 13.71
CA ARG A 321 4.40 -1.81 13.81
C ARG A 321 5.49 -0.78 13.57
N ILE A 322 6.68 -0.93 14.16
CA ILE A 322 7.81 -0.02 13.90
C ILE A 322 8.13 0.05 12.40
N ARG A 323 8.18 -1.10 11.72
CA ARG A 323 8.41 -1.17 10.26
C ARG A 323 7.30 -0.47 9.48
N GLU A 324 6.03 -0.65 9.85
CA GLU A 324 4.87 0.01 9.22
C GLU A 324 4.92 1.55 9.38
N HIS A 325 5.28 2.05 10.56
CA HIS A 325 5.42 3.49 10.81
C HIS A 325 6.59 4.08 10.02
N LYS A 326 7.75 3.41 9.97
CA LYS A 326 8.89 3.83 9.14
C LYS A 326 8.54 3.86 7.65
N ALA A 327 7.84 2.83 7.16
CA ALA A 327 7.36 2.80 5.77
C ALA A 327 6.42 3.97 5.47
N THR A 328 5.51 4.28 6.40
CA THR A 328 4.60 5.43 6.28
C THR A 328 5.35 6.75 6.22
N ILE A 329 6.33 6.98 7.12
CA ILE A 329 7.21 8.15 7.09
C ILE A 329 7.95 8.24 5.75
N GLY A 330 8.51 7.13 5.27
CA GLY A 330 9.18 7.06 3.98
C GLY A 330 8.28 7.44 2.80
N VAL A 331 7.03 6.96 2.78
CA VAL A 331 6.03 7.36 1.77
C VAL A 331 5.75 8.85 1.82
N LEU A 332 5.50 9.43 3.00
CA LEU A 332 5.23 10.86 3.16
C LEU A 332 6.41 11.71 2.66
N LEU A 333 7.65 11.31 2.99
CA LEU A 333 8.87 12.00 2.55
C LEU A 333 9.08 11.92 1.03
N ARG A 334 8.87 10.74 0.42
CA ARG A 334 8.88 10.55 -1.04
C ARG A 334 7.80 11.37 -1.75
N SER A 335 6.79 11.79 -1.00
CA SER A 335 5.65 12.57 -1.49
C SER A 335 5.80 14.08 -1.28
N GLY A 336 6.95 14.54 -0.80
CA GLY A 336 7.22 15.97 -0.62
C GLY A 336 6.81 16.52 0.74
N ALA A 337 6.68 15.68 1.77
CA ALA A 337 6.43 16.14 3.14
C ALA A 337 7.66 16.75 3.85
N ALA A 338 8.83 16.77 3.20
CA ALA A 338 10.07 17.30 3.79
C ALA A 338 9.95 18.73 4.40
N PRO A 339 9.20 19.69 3.80
CA PRO A 339 8.95 21.00 4.41
C PRO A 339 8.33 20.93 5.81
N SER A 340 7.55 19.88 6.11
CA SER A 340 6.94 19.66 7.42
C SER A 340 7.95 19.37 8.53
N ILE A 341 9.18 18.93 8.20
CA ILE A 341 10.25 18.70 9.19
C ILE A 341 10.61 19.99 9.93
N ALA A 342 10.62 21.13 9.23
CA ALA A 342 10.93 22.44 9.84
C ALA A 342 9.84 22.91 10.81
N ARG A 343 8.60 22.42 10.66
CA ARG A 343 7.45 22.77 11.51
C ARG A 343 7.33 21.87 12.73
N MET A 344 8.08 20.76 12.79
CA MET A 344 8.05 19.87 13.94
C MET A 344 8.55 20.60 15.21
N PRO A 345 7.88 20.42 16.36
CA PRO A 345 8.27 21.08 17.60
C PRO A 345 9.66 20.58 18.07
N THR A 346 10.37 21.41 18.83
CA THR A 346 11.73 21.12 19.35
C THR A 346 11.94 21.61 20.79
N ALA A 347 10.86 21.92 21.50
CA ALA A 347 10.92 22.49 22.84
C ALA A 347 11.40 21.46 23.88
N THR A 348 10.93 20.22 23.76
CA THR A 348 11.31 19.12 24.66
C THR A 348 12.33 18.19 24.02
N GLU A 349 13.04 17.42 24.84
CA GLU A 349 14.00 16.42 24.34
C GLU A 349 13.31 15.33 23.51
N GLU A 350 12.13 14.89 23.95
CA GLU A 350 11.29 13.96 23.20
C GLU A 350 10.92 14.49 21.81
N GLN A 351 10.59 15.78 21.70
CA GLN A 351 10.29 16.42 20.42
C GLN A 351 11.53 16.48 19.50
N ARG A 352 12.72 16.78 20.05
CA ARG A 352 13.98 16.73 19.29
C ARG A 352 14.29 15.31 18.81
N ARG A 353 14.08 14.30 19.65
CA ARG A 353 14.25 12.89 19.30
C ARG A 353 13.31 12.47 18.15
N ARG A 354 12.03 12.82 18.22
CA ARG A 354 11.06 12.56 17.14
C ARG A 354 11.49 13.20 15.82
N ARG A 355 11.98 14.45 15.85
CA ARG A 355 12.51 15.12 14.67
C ARG A 355 13.77 14.44 14.11
N GLN A 356 14.66 13.96 14.98
CA GLN A 356 15.85 13.20 14.57
C GLN A 356 15.49 11.87 13.91
N LEU A 357 14.45 11.16 14.37
CA LEU A 357 13.96 9.95 13.72
C LEU A 357 13.55 10.23 12.27
N VAL A 358 12.79 11.30 12.02
CA VAL A 358 12.38 11.68 10.67
C VAL A 358 13.57 12.07 9.80
N LEU A 359 14.55 12.80 10.35
CA LEU A 359 15.78 13.16 9.62
C LEU A 359 16.60 11.92 9.22
N ALA A 360 16.66 10.90 10.08
CA ALA A 360 17.32 9.64 9.78
C ALA A 360 16.60 8.90 8.64
N GLU A 361 15.26 8.78 8.71
CA GLU A 361 14.48 8.16 7.62
C GLU A 361 14.57 8.95 6.32
N TYR A 362 14.62 10.29 6.38
CA TYR A 362 14.82 11.12 5.19
C TYR A 362 16.21 10.94 4.57
N ALA A 363 17.24 10.75 5.39
CA ALA A 363 18.56 10.39 4.88
C ALA A 363 18.55 9.05 4.13
N THR A 364 17.81 8.06 4.63
CA THR A 364 17.58 6.77 3.95
C THR A 364 16.89 6.97 2.60
N VAL A 365 15.78 7.71 2.55
CA VAL A 365 15.06 8.03 1.29
C VAL A 365 15.98 8.71 0.27
N LEU A 366 16.79 9.67 0.71
CA LEU A 366 17.73 10.36 -0.19
C LEU A 366 18.89 9.48 -0.66
N ASN A 367 19.31 8.50 0.16
CA ASN A 367 20.33 7.51 -0.24
C ASN A 367 19.76 6.54 -1.28
N GLU A 368 18.58 5.98 -1.04
CA GLU A 368 17.87 5.12 -1.98
C GLU A 368 17.59 5.82 -3.31
N LEU A 369 17.19 7.10 -3.28
CA LEU A 369 17.00 7.91 -4.49
C LEU A 369 18.26 7.93 -5.39
N SER A 370 19.45 7.95 -4.79
CA SER A 370 20.71 7.89 -5.55
C SER A 370 20.85 6.58 -6.31
N GLU A 371 20.52 5.47 -5.68
CA GLU A 371 20.56 4.14 -6.31
C GLU A 371 19.49 4.00 -7.39
N VAL A 372 18.26 4.49 -7.13
CA VAL A 372 17.17 4.50 -8.12
C VAL A 372 17.56 5.31 -9.35
N VAL A 373 18.18 6.49 -9.17
CA VAL A 373 18.66 7.31 -10.30
C VAL A 373 19.69 6.57 -11.13
N LEU A 374 20.68 5.93 -10.49
CA LEU A 374 21.72 5.20 -11.20
C LEU A 374 21.15 3.98 -11.94
N SER A 375 20.26 3.24 -11.30
CA SER A 375 19.55 2.12 -11.91
C SER A 375 18.72 2.56 -13.11
N ALA A 376 17.95 3.64 -12.98
CA ALA A 376 17.14 4.21 -14.05
C ALA A 376 17.97 4.63 -15.27
N ILE A 377 19.09 5.33 -15.04
CA ILE A 377 20.03 5.72 -16.11
C ILE A 377 20.62 4.50 -16.79
N ASN A 378 21.03 3.49 -16.02
CA ASN A 378 21.62 2.28 -16.56
C ASN A 378 20.61 1.47 -17.38
N GLY A 379 19.37 1.35 -16.92
CA GLY A 379 18.28 0.71 -17.66
C GLY A 379 18.00 1.41 -18.99
N ALA A 380 17.88 2.74 -18.98
CA ALA A 380 17.60 3.51 -20.21
C ALA A 380 18.72 3.46 -21.27
N LEU A 381 19.97 3.30 -20.84
CA LEU A 381 21.13 3.19 -21.74
C LEU A 381 21.50 1.74 -22.08
N ALA A 382 20.90 0.73 -21.43
CA ALA A 382 21.22 -0.66 -21.66
C ALA A 382 21.01 -1.08 -23.13
N PRO A 383 19.87 -0.78 -23.79
CA PRO A 383 19.68 -1.16 -25.19
C PRO A 383 20.74 -0.54 -26.11
N GLN A 384 21.08 0.74 -25.92
CA GLN A 384 22.14 1.39 -26.68
C GLN A 384 23.50 0.72 -26.46
N ARG A 385 23.86 0.40 -25.21
CA ARG A 385 25.12 -0.25 -24.86
C ARG A 385 25.25 -1.63 -25.49
N ASP A 386 24.20 -2.43 -25.42
CA ASP A 386 24.19 -3.80 -25.93
C ASP A 386 24.33 -3.82 -27.47
N HIS A 387 23.57 -2.96 -28.15
CA HIS A 387 23.63 -2.86 -29.62
C HIS A 387 24.94 -2.21 -30.10
N SER A 388 25.44 -1.19 -29.40
CA SER A 388 26.74 -0.60 -29.69
C SER A 388 27.86 -1.63 -29.57
N MET A 389 27.83 -2.46 -28.52
CA MET A 389 28.82 -3.53 -28.32
C MET A 389 28.77 -4.58 -29.44
N LEU A 390 27.58 -4.93 -29.91
CA LEU A 390 27.40 -5.85 -31.04
C LEU A 390 27.96 -5.23 -32.33
N LEU A 391 27.57 -3.99 -32.64
CA LEU A 391 28.03 -3.28 -33.85
C LEU A 391 29.54 -3.05 -33.85
N ALA A 392 30.14 -2.73 -32.71
CA ALA A 392 31.59 -2.57 -32.58
C ALA A 392 32.36 -3.85 -32.96
N ARG A 393 31.75 -5.04 -32.81
CA ARG A 393 32.33 -6.33 -33.20
C ARG A 393 32.04 -6.70 -34.66
N LEU A 394 30.89 -6.31 -35.19
CA LEU A 394 30.45 -6.68 -36.54
C LEU A 394 30.97 -5.73 -37.63
N LEU A 395 31.04 -4.42 -37.35
CA LEU A 395 31.47 -3.42 -38.32
C LEU A 395 32.88 -3.66 -38.89
N PRO A 396 33.89 -4.09 -38.10
CA PRO A 396 35.20 -4.44 -38.66
C PRO A 396 35.20 -5.68 -39.55
N LEU A 397 34.17 -6.52 -39.48
CA LEU A 397 34.04 -7.76 -40.26
C LEU A 397 33.17 -7.58 -41.52
N ALA A 398 32.51 -6.43 -41.67
CA ALA A 398 31.61 -6.17 -42.78
C ALA A 398 32.41 -5.86 -44.06
N PRO A 399 32.09 -6.49 -45.21
CA PRO A 399 32.69 -6.10 -46.48
C PRO A 399 32.18 -4.72 -46.90
N HIS A 400 33.09 -3.82 -47.25
CA HIS A 400 32.76 -2.48 -47.73
C HIS A 400 32.80 -2.43 -49.26
N HIS A 401 31.80 -1.81 -49.88
CA HIS A 401 31.77 -1.59 -51.33
C HIS A 401 31.72 -0.08 -51.60
N ASP A 402 32.82 0.49 -52.06
CA ASP A 402 33.00 1.93 -52.32
C ASP A 402 32.98 2.29 -53.82
N GLY A 403 32.85 1.28 -54.70
CA GLY A 403 32.70 1.51 -56.14
C GLY A 403 31.41 2.24 -56.51
N ALA A 404 31.48 3.13 -57.50
CA ALA A 404 30.31 3.86 -58.00
C ALA A 404 29.28 2.89 -58.62
N HIS A 405 27.99 3.11 -58.35
CA HIS A 405 26.92 2.35 -58.99
C HIS A 405 27.05 2.48 -60.52
N PRO A 406 27.01 1.39 -61.32
CA PRO A 406 26.60 0.02 -60.98
C PRO A 406 27.76 -0.97 -60.70
N HIS A 407 28.99 -0.49 -60.47
CA HIS A 407 30.17 -1.33 -60.28
C HIS A 407 30.73 -1.23 -58.85
N PRO A 408 30.09 -1.86 -57.85
CA PRO A 408 30.64 -1.92 -56.50
C PRO A 408 31.96 -2.70 -56.49
N SER A 409 33.07 -2.03 -56.16
CA SER A 409 34.37 -2.68 -55.91
C SER A 409 34.50 -2.99 -54.41
N PRO A 410 35.02 -4.17 -54.01
CA PRO A 410 35.35 -4.43 -52.61
C PRO A 410 36.49 -3.51 -52.15
N SER A 411 36.26 -2.79 -51.06
CA SER A 411 37.25 -1.95 -50.39
C SER A 411 37.95 -2.71 -49.27
N ASN A 412 39.23 -2.45 -49.07
CA ASN A 412 39.97 -2.89 -47.88
C ASN A 412 39.72 -1.99 -46.66
N MET A 413 38.80 -1.02 -46.76
CA MET A 413 38.42 -0.16 -45.64
C MET A 413 37.84 -1.04 -44.54
N ALA A 414 38.52 -1.15 -43.40
CA ALA A 414 38.01 -1.81 -42.21
C ALA A 414 37.95 -0.78 -41.09
N PHE A 415 36.80 -0.62 -40.45
CA PHE A 415 36.68 0.29 -39.31
C PHE A 415 37.59 -0.16 -38.19
N GLY A 416 38.44 0.75 -37.71
CA GLY A 416 39.29 0.48 -36.55
C GLY A 416 38.44 0.23 -35.28
N PRO A 417 38.97 -0.45 -34.24
CA PRO A 417 38.19 -0.79 -33.04
C PRO A 417 37.50 0.41 -32.37
N HIS A 418 38.16 1.57 -32.39
CA HIS A 418 37.62 2.81 -31.83
C HIS A 418 36.58 3.49 -32.73
N GLU A 419 36.74 3.37 -34.05
CA GLU A 419 35.82 3.93 -35.04
C GLU A 419 34.53 3.11 -35.11
N ALA A 420 34.65 1.77 -35.11
CA ALA A 420 33.52 0.85 -35.01
C ALA A 420 32.73 1.04 -33.70
N GLU A 421 33.42 1.25 -32.57
CA GLU A 421 32.77 1.59 -31.30
C GLU A 421 31.99 2.91 -31.40
N ALA A 422 32.58 3.96 -32.00
CA ALA A 422 31.93 5.26 -32.15
C ALA A 422 30.71 5.22 -33.09
N ILE A 423 30.84 4.56 -34.24
CA ILE A 423 29.75 4.37 -35.19
C ILE A 423 28.64 3.54 -34.55
N GLY A 424 29.00 2.40 -33.92
CA GLY A 424 28.06 1.55 -33.20
C GLY A 424 27.33 2.29 -32.08
N TRP A 425 28.02 3.17 -31.36
CA TRP A 425 27.43 4.01 -30.31
C TRP A 425 26.41 5.03 -30.87
N LYS A 426 26.73 5.67 -32.00
CA LYS A 426 25.82 6.61 -32.69
C LYS A 426 24.61 5.91 -33.28
N ILE A 427 24.76 4.70 -33.84
CA ILE A 427 23.63 3.89 -34.32
C ILE A 427 22.77 3.44 -33.14
N GLY A 428 23.40 2.98 -32.05
CA GLY A 428 22.69 2.58 -30.83
C GLY A 428 21.91 3.73 -30.16
N ALA A 429 22.25 4.99 -30.45
CA ALA A 429 21.55 6.16 -29.94
C ALA A 429 20.11 6.31 -30.44
N PHE A 430 19.66 5.49 -31.41
CA PHE A 430 18.23 5.40 -31.78
C PHE A 430 17.44 4.46 -30.87
N LEU A 431 18.13 3.65 -30.07
CA LEU A 431 17.53 2.57 -29.27
C LEU A 431 17.48 2.89 -27.77
N TYR A 432 18.06 4.01 -27.33
CA TYR A 432 17.97 4.43 -25.93
C TYR A 432 16.51 4.74 -25.54
N GLU A 433 16.16 4.47 -24.28
CA GLU A 433 14.80 4.62 -23.79
C GLU A 433 14.70 5.68 -22.68
N PRO A 434 14.56 6.98 -23.04
CA PRO A 434 14.41 8.03 -22.04
C PRO A 434 13.12 7.99 -21.19
N PRO A 435 11.93 7.59 -21.70
CA PRO A 435 10.71 7.58 -20.89
C PRO A 435 10.76 6.62 -19.68
N PRO A 436 11.27 5.38 -19.78
CA PRO A 436 11.42 4.48 -18.64
C PRO A 436 12.29 5.04 -17.50
N ALA A 437 13.40 5.72 -17.80
CA ALA A 437 14.23 6.32 -16.75
C ALA A 437 13.46 7.39 -15.95
N VAL A 438 12.70 8.25 -16.66
CA VAL A 438 11.86 9.26 -16.02
C VAL A 438 10.70 8.62 -15.24
N ALA A 439 10.11 7.55 -15.76
CA ALA A 439 9.06 6.79 -15.09
C ALA A 439 9.55 6.18 -13.77
N ALA A 440 10.76 5.62 -13.73
CA ALA A 440 11.36 5.07 -12.50
C ALA A 440 11.53 6.15 -11.40
N ILE A 441 11.91 7.38 -11.77
CA ILE A 441 11.98 8.51 -10.83
C ILE A 441 10.58 8.88 -10.32
N ASN A 442 9.59 8.94 -11.20
CA ASN A 442 8.20 9.24 -10.83
C ASN A 442 7.59 8.16 -9.93
N GLN A 443 7.99 6.90 -10.10
CA GLN A 443 7.53 5.80 -9.26
C GLN A 443 8.13 5.89 -7.84
N TYR A 444 9.37 6.36 -7.72
CA TYR A 444 10.00 6.54 -6.40
C TYR A 444 9.55 7.83 -5.71
N LEU A 445 9.59 8.97 -6.39
CA LEU A 445 9.12 10.27 -5.88
C LEU A 445 7.68 10.52 -6.33
N ILE A 446 6.75 10.10 -5.48
CA ILE A 446 5.34 9.91 -5.82
C ILE A 446 4.56 11.23 -5.90
N GLY A 447 4.85 12.16 -4.99
CA GLY A 447 4.16 13.46 -4.89
C GLY A 447 4.81 14.56 -5.73
N GLU A 448 4.12 15.68 -5.90
CA GLU A 448 4.68 16.87 -6.55
C GLU A 448 5.67 17.57 -5.61
N SER A 449 6.94 17.61 -5.99
CA SER A 449 7.98 18.30 -5.23
C SER A 449 9.04 18.92 -6.13
N MET A 450 9.73 19.94 -5.63
CA MET A 450 10.87 20.55 -6.34
C MET A 450 11.99 19.53 -6.55
N LEU A 451 12.25 18.67 -5.55
CA LEU A 451 13.20 17.57 -5.67
C LEU A 451 12.86 16.65 -6.84
N ARG A 452 11.59 16.22 -6.94
CA ARG A 452 11.12 15.38 -8.06
C ARG A 452 11.35 16.06 -9.40
N ARG A 453 10.94 17.32 -9.56
CA ARG A 453 11.09 18.06 -10.83
C ARG A 453 12.56 18.18 -11.24
N ARG A 454 13.43 18.57 -10.29
CA ARG A 454 14.87 18.72 -10.52
C ARG A 454 15.53 17.39 -10.90
N VAL A 455 15.26 16.32 -10.15
CA VAL A 455 15.87 15.00 -10.41
C VAL A 455 15.35 14.41 -11.72
N ARG A 456 14.04 14.52 -11.99
CA ARG A 456 13.44 14.11 -13.27
C ARG A 456 14.08 14.82 -14.46
N ALA A 457 14.19 16.15 -14.41
CA ALA A 457 14.81 16.94 -15.47
C ALA A 457 16.28 16.56 -15.66
N ALA A 458 17.02 16.41 -14.56
CA ALA A 458 18.43 16.01 -14.61
C ALA A 458 18.61 14.62 -15.22
N VAL A 459 17.83 13.62 -14.82
CA VAL A 459 17.92 12.26 -15.36
C VAL A 459 17.58 12.24 -16.85
N GLY A 460 16.49 12.90 -17.25
CA GLY A 460 16.11 12.99 -18.66
C GLY A 460 17.18 13.68 -19.52
N HIS A 461 17.73 14.79 -19.04
CA HIS A 461 18.81 15.52 -19.71
C HIS A 461 20.09 14.68 -19.81
N PHE A 462 20.46 13.97 -18.74
CA PHE A 462 21.65 13.12 -18.72
C PHE A 462 21.52 11.96 -19.70
N VAL A 463 20.42 11.22 -19.69
CA VAL A 463 20.18 10.09 -20.60
C VAL A 463 20.22 10.56 -22.06
N LYS A 464 19.56 11.68 -22.39
CA LYS A 464 19.59 12.26 -23.74
C LYS A 464 21.00 12.67 -24.15
N SER A 465 21.73 13.34 -23.27
CA SER A 465 23.11 13.78 -23.54
C SER A 465 24.05 12.58 -23.69
N ALA A 466 23.92 11.58 -22.83
CA ALA A 466 24.70 10.35 -22.86
C ALA A 466 24.45 9.54 -24.13
N ALA A 467 23.24 9.55 -24.68
CA ALA A 467 22.93 8.85 -25.90
C ALA A 467 23.41 9.60 -27.16
N THR A 468 23.16 10.91 -27.22
CA THR A 468 23.29 11.67 -28.47
C THR A 468 24.60 12.45 -28.61
N GLN A 469 25.19 12.89 -27.50
CA GLN A 469 26.35 13.81 -27.52
C GLN A 469 27.69 13.12 -27.28
N THR A 470 27.71 11.87 -26.84
CA THR A 470 28.95 11.09 -26.64
C THR A 470 29.24 10.19 -27.83
N SER A 471 30.47 9.70 -27.92
CA SER A 471 30.92 8.71 -28.92
C SER A 471 31.19 7.33 -28.33
N SER A 472 31.12 7.13 -27.02
CA SER A 472 31.38 5.82 -26.41
C SER A 472 30.80 5.71 -25.00
N ASN A 473 30.64 4.46 -24.52
CA ASN A 473 30.26 4.21 -23.13
C ASN A 473 31.33 4.73 -22.14
N ARG A 474 32.60 4.78 -22.56
CA ARG A 474 33.72 5.29 -21.74
C ARG A 474 33.57 6.78 -21.42
N GLU A 475 33.04 7.57 -22.35
CA GLU A 475 32.73 8.98 -22.10
C GLU A 475 31.55 9.16 -21.14
N VAL A 476 30.60 8.21 -21.13
CA VAL A 476 29.45 8.25 -20.24
C VAL A 476 29.85 7.89 -18.80
N VAL A 477 30.56 6.77 -18.62
CA VAL A 477 30.88 6.21 -17.29
C VAL A 477 32.15 6.84 -16.71
N GLY A 478 33.02 7.41 -17.54
CA GLY A 478 34.37 7.80 -17.15
C GLY A 478 35.28 6.58 -17.01
N GLY A 479 36.52 6.80 -16.57
CA GLY A 479 37.48 5.72 -16.41
C GLY A 479 38.91 6.21 -16.21
N THR A 480 39.89 5.41 -16.61
CA THR A 480 41.31 5.78 -16.52
C THR A 480 41.97 5.60 -17.89
N ARG A 481 42.58 6.66 -18.39
CA ARG A 481 43.36 6.66 -19.63
C ARG A 481 44.84 6.75 -19.28
N TYR A 482 45.67 5.93 -19.92
CA TYR A 482 47.12 6.11 -19.84
C TYR A 482 47.57 7.10 -20.91
N GLN A 483 48.22 8.19 -20.50
CA GLN A 483 48.79 9.18 -21.39
C GLN A 483 50.31 9.09 -21.32
N GLN A 484 50.98 9.03 -22.47
CA GLN A 484 52.44 9.14 -22.51
C GLN A 484 52.82 10.61 -22.29
N GLN A 485 53.64 10.84 -21.27
CA GLN A 485 54.25 12.13 -20.98
C GLN A 485 55.77 11.91 -20.98
N GLY A 486 56.40 12.10 -22.14
CA GLY A 486 57.76 11.60 -22.40
C GLY A 486 57.83 10.08 -22.32
N ASP A 487 58.86 9.54 -21.67
CA ASP A 487 59.08 8.09 -21.50
C ASP A 487 58.19 7.41 -20.45
N LYS A 488 57.31 8.16 -19.76
CA LYS A 488 56.47 7.62 -18.69
C LYS A 488 55.00 7.57 -19.10
N ARG A 489 54.35 6.41 -18.88
CA ARG A 489 52.89 6.26 -18.96
C ARG A 489 52.27 6.74 -17.66
N VAL A 490 51.59 7.88 -17.70
CA VAL A 490 50.87 8.45 -16.55
C VAL A 490 49.40 8.03 -16.62
N LYS A 491 48.86 7.56 -15.50
CA LYS A 491 47.43 7.22 -15.37
C LYS A 491 46.63 8.50 -15.13
N VAL A 492 45.81 8.88 -16.10
CA VAL A 492 44.93 10.06 -16.05
C VAL A 492 43.49 9.60 -15.83
N THR A 493 42.83 10.13 -14.79
CA THR A 493 41.42 9.86 -14.51
C THR A 493 40.53 10.68 -15.44
N VAL A 494 39.68 10.01 -16.21
CA VAL A 494 38.68 10.63 -17.07
C VAL A 494 37.36 10.70 -16.29
N PRO A 495 36.82 11.89 -16.02
CA PRO A 495 35.56 12.02 -15.30
C PRO A 495 34.39 11.45 -16.12
N PRO A 496 33.32 10.96 -15.47
CA PRO A 496 32.07 10.60 -16.15
C PRO A 496 31.45 11.82 -16.83
N LEU A 497 30.50 11.58 -17.75
CA LEU A 497 29.87 12.64 -18.55
C LEU A 497 29.43 13.84 -17.71
N GLN A 498 29.95 15.01 -18.06
CA GLN A 498 29.62 16.30 -17.48
C GLN A 498 28.79 17.12 -18.47
N CYS A 499 27.46 17.03 -18.36
CA CYS A 499 26.54 17.70 -19.28
C CYS A 499 25.76 18.87 -18.65
N PHE A 500 25.96 19.17 -17.37
CA PHE A 500 25.24 20.26 -16.68
C PHE A 500 26.13 21.48 -16.49
N ALA A 501 25.71 22.66 -16.95
CA ALA A 501 26.48 23.89 -16.74
C ALA A 501 26.23 24.47 -15.34
N VAL A 502 27.29 24.93 -14.66
CA VAL A 502 27.18 25.61 -13.35
C VAL A 502 26.99 27.11 -13.57
N ARG A 503 25.82 27.65 -13.23
CA ARG A 503 25.54 29.09 -13.25
C ARG A 503 26.50 29.83 -12.29
N GLY A 504 27.10 30.92 -12.76
CA GLY A 504 28.04 31.76 -11.99
C GLY A 504 29.50 31.28 -11.98
N SER A 505 29.82 30.18 -12.68
CA SER A 505 31.21 29.78 -12.92
C SER A 505 31.82 30.65 -14.02
N VAL A 506 32.83 31.43 -13.67
CA VAL A 506 33.77 31.99 -14.66
C VAL A 506 34.50 30.80 -15.29
N GLY A 507 34.29 30.57 -16.60
CA GLY A 507 34.94 29.47 -17.35
C GLY A 507 34.08 28.26 -17.74
N GLY A 508 32.76 28.30 -17.58
CA GLY A 508 31.87 27.28 -18.17
C GLY A 508 32.01 25.88 -17.58
N ARG A 509 32.31 25.76 -16.27
CA ARG A 509 32.44 24.48 -15.56
C ARG A 509 31.18 23.63 -15.75
N LYS A 510 31.36 22.40 -16.22
CA LYS A 510 30.29 21.39 -16.33
C LYS A 510 30.39 20.36 -15.20
N THR A 511 29.25 19.84 -14.76
CA THR A 511 29.14 18.83 -13.70
C THR A 511 28.39 17.60 -14.20
N GLY A 512 28.58 16.47 -13.52
CA GLY A 512 27.90 15.20 -13.83
C GLY A 512 26.58 15.03 -13.07
N VAL A 513 25.75 14.05 -13.48
CA VAL A 513 24.43 13.79 -12.87
C VAL A 513 24.52 13.44 -11.38
N ARG A 514 25.57 12.73 -10.96
CA ARG A 514 25.80 12.40 -9.55
C ARG A 514 25.96 13.65 -8.69
N GLU A 515 26.67 14.65 -9.19
CA GLU A 515 26.89 15.92 -8.49
C GLU A 515 25.59 16.75 -8.45
N VAL A 516 24.81 16.75 -9.53
CA VAL A 516 23.50 17.44 -9.56
C VAL A 516 22.51 16.81 -8.57
N VAL A 517 22.43 15.48 -8.53
CA VAL A 517 21.58 14.77 -7.57
C VAL A 517 22.09 14.96 -6.15
N HIS A 518 23.40 14.87 -5.93
CA HIS A 518 23.99 15.13 -4.62
C HIS A 518 23.72 16.56 -4.16
N ARG A 519 23.84 17.56 -5.03
CA ARG A 519 23.55 18.96 -4.72
C ARG A 519 22.06 19.17 -4.45
N ALA A 520 21.17 18.55 -5.21
CA ALA A 520 19.73 18.58 -4.93
C ALA A 520 19.43 18.00 -3.54
N ARG A 521 20.06 16.88 -3.16
CA ARG A 521 19.95 16.29 -1.82
C ARG A 521 20.52 17.21 -0.73
N LEU A 522 21.64 17.89 -1.00
CA LEU A 522 22.24 18.84 -0.06
C LEU A 522 21.39 20.11 0.10
N ASP A 523 20.81 20.62 -0.98
CA ASP A 523 19.93 21.80 -0.93
C ASP A 523 18.71 21.49 -0.06
N GLU A 524 18.10 20.32 -0.22
CA GLU A 524 17.04 19.85 0.69
C GLU A 524 17.54 19.85 2.13
N ARG A 525 18.69 19.23 2.43
CA ARG A 525 19.25 19.21 3.81
C ARG A 525 19.52 20.61 4.37
N ARG A 526 20.07 21.52 3.56
CA ARG A 526 20.42 22.89 3.95
C ARG A 526 19.19 23.73 4.27
N MET A 527 18.07 23.55 3.58
CA MET A 527 16.80 24.20 3.93
C MET A 527 16.40 23.92 5.40
N PHE A 528 16.79 22.76 5.94
CA PHE A 528 16.41 22.33 7.29
C PHE A 528 17.49 22.56 8.35
N GLU A 529 18.77 22.65 7.97
CA GLU A 529 19.86 23.10 8.84
C GLU A 529 19.79 24.62 9.12
N TRP A 530 19.42 25.45 8.13
CA TRP A 530 19.32 26.90 8.32
C TRP A 530 18.12 27.32 9.19
N GLY A 531 17.16 26.42 9.42
CA GLY A 531 16.13 26.58 10.44
C GLY A 531 16.62 26.35 11.88
N GLN A 532 17.88 25.92 12.09
CA GLN A 532 18.50 25.79 13.42
C GLN A 532 19.11 27.10 13.94
N LEU A 533 19.42 28.05 13.06
CA LEU A 533 19.87 29.39 13.44
C LEU A 533 18.64 30.32 13.39
N GLY A 534 18.10 30.62 14.56
CA GLY A 534 16.90 31.45 14.73
C GLY A 534 16.95 32.76 13.94
N ARG A 535 15.76 33.28 13.63
CA ARG A 535 15.52 34.60 13.03
C ARG A 535 16.65 35.60 13.30
N LEU A 536 17.38 35.96 12.25
CA LEU A 536 18.11 37.22 12.16
C LEU A 536 17.72 37.94 10.86
N SER A 537 16.65 38.73 11.03
CA SER A 537 16.35 40.06 10.47
C SER A 537 17.08 40.60 9.22
N ARG A 538 16.24 41.12 8.30
CA ARG A 538 16.38 42.32 7.46
C ARG A 538 17.50 42.33 6.39
N THR A 539 17.31 41.56 5.33
CA THR A 539 17.42 42.07 3.95
C THR A 539 16.67 41.09 3.05
N GLY A 540 15.47 41.47 2.62
CA GLY A 540 14.62 40.64 1.76
C GLY A 540 15.21 40.46 0.37
N LEU A 541 16.10 39.48 0.21
CA LEU A 541 16.54 38.96 -1.08
C LEU A 541 16.58 37.42 -1.00
N PHE A 542 15.47 36.80 -1.38
CA PHE A 542 15.46 35.42 -1.85
C PHE A 542 16.25 35.38 -3.16
N VAL A 543 17.51 34.97 -3.13
CA VAL A 543 18.21 34.59 -4.36
C VAL A 543 17.73 33.19 -4.73
N SER A 544 16.71 33.15 -5.58
CA SER A 544 16.30 31.93 -6.29
C SER A 544 17.50 31.44 -7.11
N LEU A 545 18.16 30.38 -6.66
CA LEU A 545 19.07 29.59 -7.51
C LEU A 545 18.20 28.71 -8.41
N GLY A 546 17.57 29.37 -9.39
CA GLY A 546 16.81 28.74 -10.46
C GLY A 546 17.71 27.82 -11.28
N ILE A 547 17.42 26.53 -11.16
CA ILE A 547 17.72 25.53 -12.18
C ILE A 547 16.44 25.45 -13.01
N ASP A 548 16.43 26.16 -14.13
CA ASP A 548 15.54 25.85 -15.26
C ASP A 548 16.21 24.79 -16.13
#